data_AF-A0A2E9YNQ0-F1
#
_entry.id   AF-A0A2E9YNQ0-F1
#
_cell.length_a   1.000
_cell.length_b   1.000
_cell.length_c   1.000
_cell.angle_alpha   90.00
_cell.angle_beta   90.00
_cell.angle_gamma   90.00
#
_symmetry.space_group_name_H-M   'P 1'
#
loop_
_entity.id
_entity.type
_entity.pdbx_description
1 polymer ?
#
loop_
_entity_poly.entity_id
_entity_poly.type
_entity_poly.pdbx_seq_one_letter_code
_entity_poly.pdbx_strand_id
1 'polypeptide(L)'
;MILSITKWLFGFVAVLVIGLLFYAFALPRPPDTTDPAVFLQDGRSVNYCDLPDLDGSGKSANDIPKAYTPGCSYTTIPIPILAECTEPLTEGVVDMRGLWLGVSGRVGHLERIEQCGNRVVVTAFGIIHDFRVDGTLKNGARDVGAVCNNFNTAIHFDDEGVMVFRLFNLFDTVFREMRDEEMIFTFIDGIETSTQRICQYPDET
;
A
#
# COMPACT_ATOMS: atom_id res chain seq x y z
N MET A 1 -25.54 38.82 11.71
CA MET A 1 -25.71 37.61 10.88
C MET A 1 -24.37 36.95 10.56
N ILE A 2 -23.39 37.70 10.01
CA ILE A 2 -22.03 37.19 9.68
C ILE A 2 -21.31 36.58 10.90
N LEU A 3 -21.27 37.26 12.05
CA LEU A 3 -20.63 36.75 13.27
C LEU A 3 -21.23 35.44 13.82
N SER A 4 -22.52 35.18 13.55
CA SER A 4 -23.19 33.93 13.97
C SER A 4 -22.78 32.78 13.06
N ILE A 5 -22.79 33.02 11.75
CA ILE A 5 -22.38 32.05 10.73
C ILE A 5 -20.91 31.65 10.92
N THR A 6 -20.02 32.59 11.23
CA THR A 6 -18.60 32.30 11.50
C THR A 6 -18.40 31.41 12.74
N LYS A 7 -19.19 31.63 13.81
CA LYS A 7 -19.12 30.79 15.02
C LYS A 7 -19.59 29.36 14.76
N TRP A 8 -20.67 29.20 14.00
CA TRP A 8 -21.18 27.89 13.59
C TRP A 8 -20.19 27.15 12.69
N LEU A 9 -19.57 27.85 11.73
CA LEU A 9 -18.54 27.26 10.88
C LEU A 9 -17.32 26.80 11.70
N PHE A 10 -16.85 27.63 12.65
CA PHE A 10 -15.73 27.26 13.51
C PHE A 10 -16.05 26.05 14.40
N GLY A 11 -17.25 26.02 15.00
CA GLY A 11 -17.70 24.87 15.78
C GLY A 11 -17.78 23.60 14.96
N PHE A 12 -18.30 23.66 13.73
CA PHE A 12 -18.37 22.52 12.83
C PHE A 12 -16.97 21.99 12.45
N VAL A 13 -16.05 22.88 12.08
CA VAL A 13 -14.66 22.49 11.77
C VAL A 13 -13.99 21.85 12.98
N ALA A 14 -14.20 22.40 14.18
CA ALA A 14 -13.65 21.81 15.41
C ALA A 14 -14.16 20.38 15.64
N VAL A 15 -15.46 20.13 15.43
CA VAL A 15 -16.04 18.78 15.55
C VAL A 15 -15.43 17.82 14.53
N LEU A 16 -15.24 18.24 13.28
CA LEU A 16 -14.59 17.42 12.26
C LEU A 16 -13.15 17.08 12.62
N VAL A 17 -12.37 18.06 13.09
CA VAL A 17 -10.98 17.85 13.51
C VAL A 17 -10.91 16.90 14.71
N ILE A 18 -11.78 17.07 15.71
CA ILE A 18 -11.85 16.17 16.87
C ILE A 18 -12.25 14.76 16.41
N GLY A 19 -13.22 14.63 15.51
CA GLY A 19 -13.62 13.34 14.94
C GLY A 19 -12.48 12.66 14.19
N LEU A 20 -11.70 13.41 13.40
CA LEU A 20 -10.54 12.90 12.69
C LEU A 20 -9.43 12.45 13.64
N LEU A 21 -9.14 13.23 14.69
CA LEU A 21 -8.16 12.86 15.73
C LEU A 21 -8.61 11.61 16.49
N PHE A 22 -9.89 11.53 16.83
CA PHE A 22 -10.46 10.35 17.48
C PHE A 22 -10.36 9.11 16.58
N TYR A 23 -10.68 9.24 15.29
CA TYR A 23 -10.47 8.17 14.32
C TYR A 23 -8.99 7.77 14.22
N ALA A 24 -8.09 8.74 14.14
CA ALA A 24 -6.67 8.52 13.92
C ALA A 24 -5.99 7.83 15.11
N PHE A 25 -6.37 8.15 16.35
CA PHE A 25 -5.60 7.75 17.54
C PHE A 25 -6.39 6.96 18.59
N ALA A 26 -7.73 7.04 18.60
CA ALA A 26 -8.54 6.42 19.65
C ALA A 26 -9.35 5.21 19.16
N LEU A 27 -9.75 5.17 17.89
CA LEU A 27 -10.44 4.00 17.34
C LEU A 27 -9.48 2.81 17.20
N PRO A 28 -9.90 1.59 17.58
CA PRO A 28 -9.09 0.40 17.39
C PRO A 28 -8.90 0.13 15.89
N ARG A 29 -7.74 -0.44 15.55
CA ARG A 29 -7.50 -0.97 14.22
C ARG A 29 -8.34 -2.21 13.96
N PRO A 30 -8.63 -2.54 12.69
CA PRO A 30 -9.14 -3.86 12.34
C PRO A 30 -8.25 -4.95 12.93
N PRO A 31 -8.83 -6.09 13.36
CA PRO A 31 -8.04 -7.23 13.78
C PRO A 31 -7.04 -7.63 12.69
N ASP A 32 -5.82 -7.92 13.08
CA ASP A 32 -4.79 -8.41 12.18
C ASP A 32 -5.14 -9.84 11.73
N THR A 33 -5.49 -10.01 10.46
CA THR A 33 -5.79 -11.31 9.86
C THR A 33 -4.62 -11.87 9.05
N THR A 34 -3.44 -11.26 9.13
CA THR A 34 -2.25 -11.74 8.42
C THR A 34 -1.92 -13.16 8.85
N ASP A 35 -1.63 -14.04 7.89
CA ASP A 35 -1.14 -15.38 8.20
C ASP A 35 0.23 -15.26 8.90
N PRO A 36 0.37 -15.71 10.16
CA PRO A 36 1.64 -15.61 10.88
C PRO A 36 2.81 -16.32 10.19
N ALA A 37 2.52 -17.28 9.29
CA ALA A 37 3.53 -17.99 8.51
C ALA A 37 4.40 -17.04 7.68
N VAL A 38 3.89 -15.87 7.27
CA VAL A 38 4.66 -14.91 6.45
C VAL A 38 5.85 -14.30 7.20
N PHE A 39 5.89 -14.41 8.53
CA PHE A 39 6.99 -13.91 9.37
C PHE A 39 7.94 -15.01 9.87
N LEU A 40 7.72 -16.27 9.50
CA LEU A 40 8.58 -17.39 9.93
C LEU A 40 9.95 -17.39 9.27
N GLN A 41 10.08 -16.72 8.12
CA GLN A 41 11.32 -16.54 7.38
C GLN A 41 11.48 -15.05 7.05
N ASP A 42 12.73 -14.59 6.95
CA ASP A 42 13.00 -13.21 6.52
C ASP A 42 12.81 -13.12 5.00
N GLY A 43 11.99 -12.18 4.54
CA GLY A 43 11.79 -11.88 3.12
C GLY A 43 13.09 -11.60 2.37
N ARG A 44 14.17 -11.21 3.05
CA ARG A 44 15.51 -11.08 2.45
C ARG A 44 16.05 -12.36 1.82
N SER A 45 15.57 -13.53 2.23
CA SER A 45 16.01 -14.81 1.64
C SER A 45 15.32 -15.15 0.31
N VAL A 46 14.42 -14.30 -0.20
CA VAL A 46 13.60 -14.58 -1.38
C VAL A 46 14.18 -13.91 -2.63
N ASN A 47 14.15 -14.63 -3.76
CA ASN A 47 14.47 -14.08 -5.08
C ASN A 47 13.23 -13.42 -5.72
N TYR A 48 13.20 -12.09 -5.75
CA TYR A 48 12.08 -11.29 -6.26
C TYR A 48 12.01 -11.15 -7.78
N CYS A 49 12.96 -11.74 -8.50
CA CYS A 49 12.86 -11.93 -9.94
C CYS A 49 12.17 -13.26 -10.31
N ASP A 50 12.04 -14.18 -9.35
CA ASP A 50 11.28 -15.42 -9.51
C ASP A 50 9.81 -15.18 -9.12
N LEU A 51 9.10 -14.47 -10.00
CA LEU A 51 7.72 -14.08 -9.76
C LEU A 51 6.77 -15.27 -9.95
N PRO A 52 5.70 -15.40 -9.13
CA PRO A 52 4.66 -16.41 -9.36
C PRO A 52 4.01 -16.27 -10.74
N ASP A 53 3.73 -17.41 -11.37
CA ASP A 53 2.93 -17.45 -12.59
C ASP A 53 1.44 -17.21 -12.25
N LEU A 54 0.82 -16.25 -12.94
CA LEU A 54 -0.59 -15.90 -12.75
C LEU A 54 -1.47 -16.64 -13.77
N ASP A 55 -1.42 -17.97 -13.76
CA ASP A 55 -2.06 -18.86 -14.73
C ASP A 55 -3.43 -19.43 -14.29
N GLY A 56 -3.86 -19.09 -13.08
CA GLY A 56 -5.11 -19.54 -12.47
C GLY A 56 -5.10 -20.97 -11.91
N SER A 57 -3.94 -21.63 -11.79
CA SER A 57 -3.83 -23.03 -11.35
C SER A 57 -3.89 -23.25 -9.83
N GLY A 58 -3.58 -22.23 -9.04
CA GLY A 58 -3.49 -22.22 -7.58
C GLY A 58 -4.59 -21.39 -6.89
N LYS A 59 -4.23 -20.67 -5.82
CA LYS A 59 -5.18 -19.89 -5.03
C LYS A 59 -5.60 -18.61 -5.76
N SER A 60 -6.83 -18.19 -5.50
CA SER A 60 -7.30 -16.86 -5.83
C SER A 60 -6.91 -15.85 -4.74
N ALA A 61 -6.96 -14.57 -5.07
CA ALA A 61 -6.63 -13.49 -4.12
C ALA A 61 -7.60 -13.46 -2.93
N ASN A 62 -8.80 -14.05 -3.06
CA ASN A 62 -9.79 -14.16 -1.98
C ASN A 62 -9.52 -15.35 -1.04
N ASP A 63 -8.75 -16.35 -1.47
CA ASP A 63 -8.42 -17.51 -0.64
C ASP A 63 -7.30 -17.20 0.37
N ILE A 64 -6.64 -16.06 0.20
CA ILE A 64 -5.56 -15.59 1.09
C ILE A 64 -6.14 -14.49 1.98
N PRO A 65 -6.05 -14.58 3.32
CA PRO A 65 -6.48 -13.51 4.22
C PRO A 65 -5.80 -12.17 3.92
N LYS A 66 -6.49 -11.07 4.20
CA LYS A 66 -5.91 -9.73 4.11
C LYS A 66 -4.77 -9.57 5.11
N ALA A 67 -3.64 -9.05 4.68
CA ALA A 67 -2.52 -8.72 5.56
C ALA A 67 -2.67 -7.31 6.13
N TYR A 68 -2.10 -7.11 7.31
CA TYR A 68 -2.04 -5.86 8.04
C TYR A 68 -0.64 -5.68 8.60
N THR A 69 -0.27 -4.43 8.86
CA THR A 69 0.98 -4.15 9.57
C THR A 69 0.84 -4.57 11.05
N PRO A 70 1.66 -5.52 11.53
CA PRO A 70 1.62 -5.95 12.93
C PRO A 70 2.07 -4.80 13.82
N GLY A 71 1.32 -4.53 14.90
CA GLY A 71 1.63 -3.39 15.77
C GLY A 71 1.73 -2.09 14.96
N CYS A 72 2.77 -1.30 15.17
CA CYS A 72 3.00 -0.08 14.40
C CYS A 72 3.98 -0.27 13.23
N SER A 73 4.66 -1.41 13.19
CA SER A 73 5.69 -1.73 12.19
C SER A 73 6.08 -3.21 12.32
N TYR A 74 6.39 -3.88 11.21
CA TYR A 74 7.03 -5.19 11.26
C TYR A 74 8.51 -5.08 11.64
N THR A 75 9.03 -6.05 12.39
CA THR A 75 10.46 -6.13 12.73
C THR A 75 11.24 -7.06 11.80
N THR A 76 10.55 -8.03 11.22
CA THR A 76 11.08 -8.97 10.23
C THR A 76 10.36 -8.70 8.92
N ILE A 77 11.11 -8.62 7.82
CA ILE A 77 10.49 -8.45 6.50
C ILE A 77 9.66 -9.69 6.22
N PRO A 78 8.34 -9.57 5.98
CA PRO A 78 7.54 -10.74 5.65
C PRO A 78 7.98 -11.34 4.31
N ILE A 79 7.93 -12.65 4.16
CA ILE A 79 7.96 -13.28 2.82
C ILE A 79 6.72 -12.83 2.01
N PRO A 80 6.66 -13.08 0.69
CA PRO A 80 5.51 -12.65 -0.12
C PRO A 80 4.19 -13.20 0.44
N ILE A 81 3.26 -12.29 0.69
CA ILE A 81 1.91 -12.57 1.20
C ILE A 81 1.05 -13.25 0.12
N LEU A 82 1.29 -12.92 -1.15
CA LEU A 82 0.58 -13.49 -2.29
C LEU A 82 1.38 -14.61 -2.98
N ALA A 83 2.37 -15.22 -2.31
CA ALA A 83 3.25 -16.25 -2.89
C ALA A 83 2.51 -17.42 -3.57
N GLU A 84 1.38 -17.85 -2.98
CA GLU A 84 0.59 -18.99 -3.47
C GLU A 84 -0.55 -18.59 -4.40
N CYS A 85 -0.65 -17.30 -4.72
CA CYS A 85 -1.72 -16.75 -5.54
C CYS A 85 -1.34 -16.82 -7.02
N THR A 86 -2.22 -17.38 -7.83
CA THR A 86 -2.00 -17.51 -9.28
C THR A 86 -3.15 -16.88 -10.09
N GLU A 87 -4.09 -16.17 -9.46
CA GLU A 87 -5.18 -15.50 -10.18
C GLU A 87 -4.63 -14.49 -11.19
N PRO A 88 -4.98 -14.60 -12.50
CA PRO A 88 -4.58 -13.65 -13.52
C PRO A 88 -4.92 -12.21 -13.11
N LEU A 89 -4.07 -11.24 -13.47
CA LEU A 89 -4.37 -9.84 -13.22
C LEU A 89 -5.70 -9.46 -13.88
N THR A 90 -6.51 -8.70 -13.16
CA THR A 90 -7.78 -8.19 -13.68
C THR A 90 -7.52 -7.21 -14.82
N GLU A 91 -8.42 -7.13 -15.79
CA GLU A 91 -8.36 -6.13 -16.87
C GLU A 91 -8.19 -4.71 -16.30
N GLY A 92 -7.28 -3.93 -16.91
CA GLY A 92 -6.94 -2.58 -16.46
C GLY A 92 -5.92 -2.50 -15.31
N VAL A 93 -5.51 -3.63 -14.72
CA VAL A 93 -4.45 -3.67 -13.71
C VAL A 93 -3.09 -3.75 -14.41
N VAL A 94 -2.25 -2.73 -14.23
CA VAL A 94 -0.87 -2.74 -14.74
C VAL A 94 0.00 -3.64 -13.84
N ASP A 95 0.80 -4.50 -14.47
CA ASP A 95 1.76 -5.35 -13.76
C ASP A 95 2.96 -4.52 -13.28
N MET A 96 3.05 -4.36 -11.98
CA MET A 96 4.07 -3.66 -11.22
C MET A 96 4.80 -4.62 -10.25
N ARG A 97 4.57 -5.94 -10.34
CA ARG A 97 5.15 -6.93 -9.41
C ARG A 97 6.67 -6.84 -9.43
N GLY A 98 7.31 -6.86 -8.26
CA GLY A 98 8.77 -6.84 -8.14
C GLY A 98 9.26 -6.19 -6.86
N LEU A 99 10.57 -6.20 -6.68
CA LEU A 99 11.27 -5.40 -5.67
C LEU A 99 11.93 -4.20 -6.35
N TRP A 100 11.58 -3.00 -5.90
CA TRP A 100 11.91 -1.73 -6.56
C TRP A 100 12.79 -0.87 -5.68
N LEU A 101 13.96 -0.49 -6.19
CA LEU A 101 14.94 0.36 -5.52
C LEU A 101 15.04 1.73 -6.20
N GLY A 102 14.80 2.80 -5.44
CA GLY A 102 14.95 4.18 -5.87
C GLY A 102 16.39 4.55 -6.18
N VAL A 103 16.64 4.92 -7.44
CA VAL A 103 17.96 5.30 -7.96
C VAL A 103 18.08 6.81 -8.21
N SER A 104 16.97 7.53 -8.23
CA SER A 104 16.92 8.99 -8.30
C SER A 104 15.72 9.53 -7.50
N GLY A 105 15.70 10.84 -7.22
CA GLY A 105 14.71 11.42 -6.29
C GLY A 105 15.00 10.98 -4.86
N ARG A 106 14.13 10.15 -4.26
CA ARG A 106 14.39 9.51 -2.96
C ARG A 106 15.27 8.28 -3.10
N VAL A 107 16.56 8.50 -3.30
CA VAL A 107 17.55 7.41 -3.41
C VAL A 107 17.50 6.51 -2.18
N GLY A 108 17.46 5.20 -2.40
CA GLY A 108 17.32 4.19 -1.34
C GLY A 108 15.87 3.88 -0.94
N HIS A 109 14.86 4.52 -1.57
CA HIS A 109 13.47 4.07 -1.47
C HIS A 109 13.39 2.59 -1.86
N LEU A 110 12.78 1.76 -1.04
CA LEU A 110 12.68 0.33 -1.30
C LEU A 110 11.25 -0.13 -1.03
N GLU A 111 10.62 -0.68 -2.06
CA GLU A 111 9.30 -1.29 -1.93
C GLU A 111 9.18 -2.58 -2.71
N ARG A 112 8.54 -3.57 -2.09
CA ARG A 112 8.11 -4.79 -2.76
C ARG A 112 6.64 -4.66 -3.14
N ILE A 113 6.31 -4.95 -4.39
CA ILE A 113 4.95 -5.01 -4.89
C ILE A 113 4.62 -6.45 -5.29
N GLU A 114 3.51 -6.96 -4.76
CA GLU A 114 2.92 -8.25 -5.11
C GLU A 114 1.53 -8.01 -5.68
N GLN A 115 1.14 -8.74 -6.73
CA GLN A 115 -0.18 -8.59 -7.35
C GLN A 115 -0.76 -9.94 -7.76
N CYS A 116 -2.07 -10.05 -7.62
CA CYS A 116 -2.85 -11.23 -8.01
C CYS A 116 -4.33 -10.82 -8.16
N GLY A 117 -4.96 -11.09 -9.29
CA GLY A 117 -6.28 -10.53 -9.60
C GLY A 117 -6.24 -8.98 -9.59
N ASN A 118 -7.14 -8.36 -8.81
CA ASN A 118 -7.11 -6.93 -8.51
C ASN A 118 -6.58 -6.63 -7.10
N ARG A 119 -5.87 -7.56 -6.46
CA ARG A 119 -5.23 -7.35 -5.17
C ARG A 119 -3.78 -6.95 -5.35
N VAL A 120 -3.35 -5.99 -4.54
CA VAL A 120 -1.98 -5.51 -4.50
C VAL A 120 -1.54 -5.48 -3.05
N VAL A 121 -0.32 -5.96 -2.81
CA VAL A 121 0.34 -5.83 -1.52
C VAL A 121 1.65 -5.08 -1.73
N VAL A 122 1.81 -3.95 -1.05
CA VAL A 122 3.06 -3.18 -1.03
C VAL A 122 3.70 -3.33 0.35
N THR A 123 4.92 -3.83 0.40
CA THR A 123 5.72 -3.93 1.63
C THR A 123 6.88 -2.95 1.54
N ALA A 124 6.90 -1.94 2.41
CA ALA A 124 7.91 -0.88 2.41
C ALA A 124 8.02 -0.23 3.80
N PHE A 125 9.23 0.17 4.21
CA PHE A 125 9.50 0.94 5.43
C PHE A 125 8.81 0.42 6.71
N GLY A 126 8.75 -0.90 6.90
CA GLY A 126 8.14 -1.47 8.09
C GLY A 126 6.61 -1.58 8.03
N ILE A 127 5.99 -1.24 6.89
CA ILE A 127 4.54 -1.24 6.67
C ILE A 127 4.17 -2.23 5.56
N ILE A 128 3.02 -2.89 5.75
CA ILE A 128 2.32 -3.70 4.77
C ILE A 128 1.05 -2.95 4.37
N HIS A 129 0.97 -2.53 3.12
CA HIS A 129 -0.22 -1.97 2.49
C HIS A 129 -0.90 -3.06 1.66
N ASP A 130 -2.03 -3.58 2.14
CA ASP A 130 -2.80 -4.62 1.42
C ASP A 130 -4.16 -4.06 1.00
N PHE A 131 -4.45 -4.12 -0.29
CA PHE A 131 -5.66 -3.51 -0.85
C PHE A 131 -6.12 -4.14 -2.16
N ARG A 132 -7.37 -3.84 -2.52
CA ARG A 132 -7.90 -4.02 -3.88
C ARG A 132 -7.85 -2.70 -4.64
N VAL A 133 -7.55 -2.77 -5.93
CA VAL A 133 -7.54 -1.60 -6.83
C VAL A 133 -8.92 -1.31 -7.42
N ASP A 134 -9.96 -1.30 -6.59
CA ASP A 134 -11.37 -1.09 -6.99
C ASP A 134 -11.92 0.30 -6.64
N GLY A 135 -11.07 1.21 -6.15
CA GLY A 135 -11.45 2.57 -5.79
C GLY A 135 -12.30 2.69 -4.51
N THR A 136 -12.44 1.62 -3.72
CA THR A 136 -13.28 1.65 -2.50
C THR A 136 -12.46 1.71 -1.22
N LEU A 137 -12.98 2.39 -0.20
CA LEU A 137 -12.41 2.36 1.17
C LEU A 137 -12.64 1.03 1.89
N LYS A 138 -13.63 0.24 1.44
CA LYS A 138 -13.95 -1.05 2.06
C LYS A 138 -12.84 -2.05 1.77
N ASN A 139 -12.38 -2.09 0.53
CA ASN A 139 -11.35 -3.02 0.07
C ASN A 139 -9.96 -2.37 -0.06
N GLY A 140 -9.88 -1.05 0.12
CA GLY A 140 -8.65 -0.27 0.16
C GLY A 140 -7.74 -0.55 1.37
N ALA A 141 -6.63 0.17 1.50
CA ALA A 141 -5.61 -0.14 2.49
C ALA A 141 -6.00 0.41 3.87
N ARG A 142 -5.79 -0.41 4.91
CA ARG A 142 -6.09 -0.10 6.32
C ARG A 142 -4.77 0.04 7.06
N ASP A 143 -4.09 1.14 6.79
CA ASP A 143 -2.68 1.32 7.11
C ASP A 143 -2.43 1.97 8.46
N VAL A 144 -1.15 1.99 8.80
CA VAL A 144 -0.59 2.68 9.95
C VAL A 144 0.30 3.82 9.44
N GLY A 145 0.07 5.02 9.94
CA GLY A 145 0.88 6.18 9.63
C GLY A 145 2.19 6.23 10.43
N ALA A 146 3.05 7.19 10.09
CA ALA A 146 4.37 7.36 10.71
C ALA A 146 4.37 7.51 12.25
N VAL A 147 3.25 7.98 12.83
CA VAL A 147 3.08 8.12 14.29
C VAL A 147 2.12 7.08 14.88
N CYS A 148 2.01 5.92 14.22
CA CYS A 148 1.11 4.83 14.58
C CYS A 148 -0.38 5.18 14.59
N ASN A 149 -0.78 6.11 13.74
CA ASN A 149 -2.18 6.51 13.62
C ASN A 149 -2.90 5.73 12.51
N ASN A 150 -4.21 5.59 12.63
CA ASN A 150 -5.04 4.94 11.62
C ASN A 150 -5.04 5.71 10.31
N PHE A 151 -4.79 5.00 9.21
CA PHE A 151 -4.93 5.49 7.85
C PHE A 151 -5.94 4.61 7.08
N ASN A 152 -6.63 5.21 6.11
CA ASN A 152 -7.50 4.47 5.20
C ASN A 152 -7.45 5.11 3.81
N THR A 153 -7.08 4.32 2.82
CA THR A 153 -6.96 4.78 1.44
C THR A 153 -7.80 3.92 0.53
N ALA A 154 -8.41 4.54 -0.47
CA ALA A 154 -8.93 3.84 -1.64
C ALA A 154 -7.83 3.85 -2.71
N ILE A 155 -7.65 2.75 -3.42
CA ILE A 155 -6.65 2.66 -4.49
C ILE A 155 -7.35 2.19 -5.75
N HIS A 156 -6.94 2.73 -6.89
CA HIS A 156 -7.40 2.33 -8.22
C HIS A 156 -6.28 2.60 -9.23
N PHE A 157 -6.42 2.03 -10.43
CA PHE A 157 -5.72 2.50 -11.62
C PHE A 157 -6.60 3.52 -12.33
N ASP A 158 -6.01 4.59 -12.85
CA ASP A 158 -6.67 5.50 -13.77
C ASP A 158 -6.58 4.99 -15.23
N ASP A 159 -7.16 5.75 -16.15
CA ASP A 159 -7.23 5.40 -17.57
C ASP A 159 -5.86 5.40 -18.26
N GLU A 160 -4.87 6.09 -17.67
CA GLU A 160 -3.47 6.09 -18.13
C GLU A 160 -2.64 4.94 -17.53
N GLY A 161 -3.20 4.15 -16.60
CA GLY A 161 -2.51 3.04 -15.95
C GLY A 161 -1.65 3.48 -14.75
N VAL A 162 -1.88 4.67 -14.19
CA VAL A 162 -1.27 5.12 -12.94
C VAL A 162 -2.05 4.57 -11.76
N MET A 163 -1.36 3.92 -10.81
CA MET A 163 -1.97 3.50 -9.55
C MET A 163 -2.03 4.69 -8.59
N VAL A 164 -3.25 5.11 -8.22
CA VAL A 164 -3.49 6.30 -7.41
C VAL A 164 -4.03 5.95 -6.03
N PHE A 165 -3.33 6.38 -4.98
CA PHE A 165 -3.74 6.23 -3.58
C PHE A 165 -4.49 7.46 -3.11
N ARG A 166 -5.76 7.27 -2.75
CA ARG A 166 -6.67 8.34 -2.33
C ARG A 166 -6.94 8.24 -0.83
N LEU A 167 -6.35 9.14 -0.06
CA LEU A 167 -6.58 9.24 1.38
C LEU A 167 -8.04 9.57 1.68
N PHE A 168 -8.70 8.69 2.46
CA PHE A 168 -10.13 8.74 2.74
C PHE A 168 -11.01 8.82 1.48
N ASN A 169 -10.47 8.45 0.32
CA ASN A 169 -11.08 8.65 -1.00
C ASN A 169 -11.43 10.12 -1.31
N LEU A 170 -10.63 11.06 -0.80
CA LEU A 170 -10.82 12.51 -0.95
C LEU A 170 -9.63 13.22 -1.60
N PHE A 171 -8.42 12.78 -1.29
CA PHE A 171 -7.18 13.46 -1.72
C PHE A 171 -6.19 12.43 -2.26
N ASP A 172 -5.58 12.73 -3.39
CA ASP A 172 -4.59 11.86 -3.99
C ASP A 172 -3.23 12.13 -3.32
N THR A 173 -2.54 11.05 -2.94
CA THR A 173 -1.39 11.13 -2.02
C THR A 173 -0.15 10.40 -2.51
N VAL A 174 -0.35 9.31 -3.26
CA VAL A 174 0.73 8.49 -3.80
C VAL A 174 0.33 8.05 -5.19
N PHE A 175 1.29 8.09 -6.10
CA PHE A 175 1.15 7.67 -7.48
C PHE A 175 2.25 6.67 -7.80
N ARG A 176 1.91 5.63 -8.56
CA ARG A 176 2.88 4.73 -9.17
C ARG A 176 2.55 4.53 -10.62
N GLU A 177 3.54 4.66 -11.48
CA GLU A 177 3.39 4.39 -12.90
C GLU A 177 4.61 3.67 -13.45
N MET A 178 4.40 2.85 -14.47
CA MET A 178 5.48 2.21 -15.20
C MET A 178 5.93 3.13 -16.34
N ARG A 179 7.21 3.49 -16.37
CA ARG A 179 7.87 4.16 -17.50
C ARG A 179 8.94 3.21 -18.03
N ASP A 180 8.63 2.53 -19.13
CA ASP A 180 9.44 1.43 -19.67
C ASP A 180 9.66 0.31 -18.64
N GLU A 181 10.91 0.07 -18.24
CA GLU A 181 11.29 -0.95 -17.25
C GLU A 181 11.34 -0.40 -15.81
N GLU A 182 11.22 0.92 -15.65
CA GLU A 182 11.27 1.59 -14.35
C GLU A 182 9.86 1.82 -13.80
N MET A 183 9.72 1.70 -12.47
CA MET A 183 8.55 2.21 -11.78
C MET A 183 8.87 3.60 -11.22
N ILE A 184 8.01 4.58 -11.48
CA ILE A 184 8.08 5.90 -10.88
C ILE A 184 7.16 5.95 -9.69
N PHE A 185 7.72 6.22 -8.51
CA PHE A 185 6.97 6.47 -7.28
C PHE A 185 6.92 7.98 -7.01
N THR A 186 5.72 8.54 -6.88
CA THR A 186 5.52 9.95 -6.57
C THR A 186 4.71 10.08 -5.30
N PHE A 187 5.21 10.89 -4.36
CA PHE A 187 4.50 11.17 -3.10
C PHE A 187 3.80 12.53 -3.18
N ILE A 188 2.98 12.86 -2.17
CA ILE A 188 2.17 14.08 -2.13
C ILE A 188 2.97 15.39 -2.23
N ASP A 189 4.27 15.36 -1.98
CA ASP A 189 5.16 16.52 -2.16
C ASP A 189 5.60 16.73 -3.62
N GLY A 190 5.17 15.86 -4.55
CA GLY A 190 5.47 15.94 -5.98
C GLY A 190 6.86 15.43 -6.36
N ILE A 191 7.64 14.89 -5.42
CA ILE A 191 8.95 14.31 -5.73
C ILE A 191 8.75 12.97 -6.42
N GLU A 192 9.12 12.90 -7.70
CA GLU A 192 9.24 11.65 -8.44
C GLU A 192 10.51 10.90 -8.02
N THR A 193 10.36 9.60 -7.78
CA THR A 193 11.44 8.67 -7.47
C THR A 193 11.44 7.61 -8.55
N SER A 194 12.41 7.67 -9.47
CA SER A 194 12.62 6.59 -10.44
C SER A 194 13.28 5.41 -9.74
N THR A 195 12.75 4.22 -10.00
CA THR A 195 13.19 2.99 -9.36
C THR A 195 13.60 1.94 -10.39
N GLN A 196 14.57 1.12 -10.02
CA GLN A 196 15.00 -0.05 -10.78
C GLN A 196 14.56 -1.32 -10.08
N ARG A 197 14.17 -2.32 -10.87
CA ARG A 197 13.83 -3.64 -10.37
C ARG A 197 15.10 -4.37 -9.95
N ILE A 198 15.09 -4.93 -8.76
CA ILE A 198 16.18 -5.77 -8.23
C ILE A 198 15.62 -7.12 -7.77
N CYS A 199 16.49 -8.14 -7.67
CA CYS A 199 16.07 -9.49 -7.32
C CYS A 199 16.20 -9.81 -5.83
N GLN A 200 16.99 -9.04 -5.08
CA GLN A 200 17.31 -9.30 -3.67
C GLN A 200 17.28 -7.99 -2.91
N TYR A 201 16.97 -8.03 -1.61
CA TYR A 201 17.16 -6.86 -0.75
C TYR A 201 18.65 -6.48 -0.72
N PRO A 202 18.99 -5.19 -0.77
CA PRO A 202 20.37 -4.75 -0.55
C PRO A 202 20.85 -5.18 0.83
N ASP A 203 22.15 -5.47 0.94
CA ASP A 203 22.78 -5.75 2.24
C ASP A 203 22.63 -4.55 3.18
N GLU A 204 22.48 -4.83 4.48
CA GLU A 204 22.46 -3.77 5.49
C GLU A 204 23.86 -3.10 5.53
N THR A 205 23.91 -1.79 5.26
CA THR A 205 25.11 -0.97 5.40
C THR A 205 25.40 -0.59 6.84
#